data_AF-A0A2E1TE88-F1
#
_entry.id   AF-A0A2E1TE88-F1
#
_cell.length_a   1.000
_cell.length_b   1.000
_cell.length_c   1.000
_cell.angle_alpha   90.00
_cell.angle_beta   90.00
_cell.angle_gamma   90.00
#
_symmetry.space_group_name_H-M   'P 1'
#
loop_
_entity.id
_entity.type
_entity.pdbx_description
1 polymer ?
#
loop_
_entity_poly.entity_id
_entity_poly.type
_entity_poly.pdbx_seq_one_letter_code
_entity_poly.pdbx_strand_id
1 'polypeptide(L)'
;MFKSLKLDYIGASASFLCFLHCLTTPLFFVVASCTNVCCSGTPIWWQSVDYIFIVVSFIVIRRISKCTKSWILNLMWLSWSFLFLFLINEQIMFFDLEKEITYIPALILVSLHIYNVKSCNNCEVNDSIK
;
A
#
# COMPACT_ATOMS: atom_id res chain seq x y z
N MET A 1 -21.68 -6.71 6.29
CA MET A 1 -21.77 -5.56 7.20
C MET A 1 -20.44 -5.33 7.91
N PHE A 2 -20.13 -5.87 9.09
CA PHE A 2 -18.80 -5.70 9.77
C PHE A 2 -17.53 -6.16 9.02
N LYS A 3 -17.68 -6.88 7.90
CA LYS A 3 -16.56 -7.47 7.16
C LYS A 3 -15.83 -6.45 6.29
N SER A 4 -16.50 -5.46 5.72
CA SER A 4 -15.87 -4.44 4.86
C SER A 4 -14.96 -3.51 5.65
N LEU A 5 -15.41 -3.05 6.82
CA LEU A 5 -14.66 -2.12 7.68
C LEU A 5 -13.34 -2.73 8.20
N LYS A 6 -13.37 -4.01 8.62
CA LYS A 6 -12.15 -4.74 8.97
C LYS A 6 -11.19 -4.87 7.78
N LEU A 7 -11.71 -5.08 6.58
CA LEU A 7 -10.89 -5.21 5.37
C LEU A 7 -10.27 -3.87 4.97
N ASP A 8 -11.00 -2.76 5.05
CA ASP A 8 -10.44 -1.44 4.80
C ASP A 8 -9.33 -1.09 5.80
N TYR A 9 -9.49 -1.44 7.08
CA TYR A 9 -8.42 -1.25 8.08
C TYR A 9 -7.18 -2.09 7.76
N ILE A 10 -7.38 -3.34 7.33
CA ILE A 10 -6.29 -4.23 6.88
C ILE A 10 -5.59 -3.62 5.64
N GLY A 11 -6.35 -3.13 4.67
CA GLY A 11 -5.81 -2.46 3.48
C GLY A 11 -5.00 -1.21 3.82
N ALA A 12 -5.55 -0.34 4.68
CA ALA A 12 -4.85 0.84 5.16
C ALA A 12 -3.56 0.48 5.91
N SER A 13 -3.60 -0.53 6.78
CA SER A 13 -2.42 -0.98 7.52
C SER A 13 -1.34 -1.56 6.61
N ALA A 14 -1.72 -2.36 5.60
CA ALA A 14 -0.79 -2.94 4.64
C ALA A 14 -0.09 -1.86 3.80
N SER A 15 -0.84 -0.85 3.33
CA SER A 15 -0.28 0.27 2.59
C SER A 15 0.59 1.17 3.46
N PHE A 16 0.25 1.37 4.73
CA PHE A 16 1.07 2.11 5.69
C PHE A 16 2.36 1.36 6.02
N LEU A 17 2.30 0.05 6.21
CA LEU A 17 3.47 -0.81 6.43
C LEU A 17 4.41 -0.80 5.22
N CYS A 18 3.87 -0.83 4.00
CA CYS A 18 4.66 -0.66 2.77
C CYS A 18 5.36 0.71 2.73
N PHE A 19 4.64 1.79 3.05
CA PHE A 19 5.25 3.13 3.15
C PHE A 19 6.39 3.17 4.19
N LEU A 20 6.15 2.65 5.40
CA LEU A 20 7.16 2.61 6.47
C LEU A 20 8.35 1.71 6.10
N HIS A 21 8.10 0.60 5.41
CA HIS A 21 9.13 -0.30 4.91
C HIS A 21 10.04 0.42 3.91
N CYS A 22 9.47 1.10 2.90
CA CYS A 22 10.25 1.87 1.95
C CYS A 22 11.08 2.97 2.64
N LEU A 23 10.56 3.60 3.70
CA LEU A 23 11.26 4.65 4.47
C LEU A 23 12.40 4.10 5.36
N THR A 24 12.21 2.90 5.92
CA THR A 24 13.20 2.27 6.81
C THR A 24 14.31 1.56 6.04
N THR A 25 14.05 1.08 4.82
CA THR A 25 15.04 0.44 3.94
C THR A 25 16.33 1.27 3.79
N PRO A 26 16.32 2.55 3.33
CA PRO A 26 17.56 3.32 3.20
C PRO A 26 18.29 3.50 4.55
N LEU A 27 17.55 3.67 5.65
CA LEU A 27 18.14 3.82 6.99
C LEU A 27 18.84 2.54 7.46
N PHE A 28 18.21 1.38 7.27
CA PHE A 28 18.79 0.09 7.64
C PHE A 28 20.06 -0.23 6.83
N PHE A 29 20.06 0.04 5.52
CA PHE A 29 21.21 -0.26 4.66
C PHE A 29 22.36 0.74 4.78
N VAL A 30 22.10 1.99 5.21
CA VAL A 30 23.15 2.95 5.58
C VAL A 30 23.89 2.49 6.85
N VAL A 31 23.18 1.98 7.86
CA VAL A 31 23.82 1.45 9.08
C VAL A 31 24.56 0.14 8.81
N ALA A 32 24.02 -0.72 7.95
CA ALA A 32 24.68 -1.97 7.56
C ALA A 32 25.98 -1.73 6.79
N SER A 33 26.02 -0.75 5.89
CA SER A 33 27.24 -0.40 5.14
C SER A 33 28.34 0.21 6.02
N CYS A 34 28.01 0.82 7.16
CA CYS A 34 28.98 1.22 8.18
C CYS A 34 29.53 0.06 9.02
N THR A 35 28.91 -1.12 9.02
CA THR A 35 29.21 -2.18 9.99
C THR A 35 29.80 -3.46 9.40
N ASN A 36 29.52 -3.87 8.15
CA ASN A 36 30.27 -4.92 7.43
C ASN A 36 29.76 -5.11 5.97
N VAL A 37 30.70 -5.35 5.06
CA VAL A 37 30.56 -5.76 3.63
C VAL A 37 30.11 -4.67 2.64
N CYS A 38 31.09 -4.08 1.95
CA CYS A 38 30.86 -3.47 0.63
C CYS A 38 30.18 -4.49 -0.29
N CYS A 39 29.10 -4.07 -0.97
CA CYS A 39 28.45 -4.82 -2.05
C CYS A 39 27.48 -5.95 -1.67
N SER A 40 26.75 -5.86 -0.56
CA SER A 40 25.50 -6.63 -0.41
C SER A 40 24.30 -5.72 -0.67
N GLY A 41 23.69 -5.84 -1.86
CA GLY A 41 22.39 -5.22 -2.14
C GLY A 41 21.30 -5.68 -1.16
N THR A 42 20.13 -5.03 -1.17
CA THR A 42 19.02 -5.37 -0.28
C THR A 42 18.73 -6.88 -0.32
N PRO A 43 18.70 -7.59 0.83
CA PRO A 43 18.44 -9.01 0.90
C PRO A 43 17.05 -9.33 0.36
N ILE A 44 16.96 -10.42 -0.40
CA ILE A 44 15.77 -10.87 -1.12
C ILE A 44 14.54 -11.03 -0.20
N TRP A 45 14.74 -11.44 1.06
CA TRP A 45 13.65 -11.59 2.01
C TRP A 45 13.00 -10.24 2.39
N TRP A 46 13.80 -9.17 2.45
CA TRP A 46 13.32 -7.81 2.74
C TRP A 46 12.45 -7.29 1.59
N GLN A 47 12.91 -7.48 0.35
CA GLN A 47 12.13 -7.14 -0.85
C GLN A 47 10.84 -7.97 -0.99
N SER A 48 10.82 -9.21 -0.49
CA SER A 48 9.65 -10.09 -0.58
C SER A 48 8.45 -9.56 0.23
N VAL A 49 8.69 -8.74 1.25
CA VAL A 49 7.64 -8.16 2.09
C VAL A 49 6.72 -7.23 1.31
N ASP A 50 7.28 -6.44 0.40
CA ASP A 50 6.52 -5.49 -0.43
C ASP A 50 5.53 -6.19 -1.37
N TYR A 51 5.91 -7.35 -1.92
CA TYR A 51 5.03 -8.19 -2.73
C TYR A 51 3.84 -8.71 -1.93
N ILE A 52 4.05 -9.10 -0.67
CA ILE A 52 2.98 -9.56 0.21
C ILE A 52 1.97 -8.42 0.42
N PHE A 53 2.44 -7.20 0.67
CA PHE A 53 1.57 -6.04 0.85
C PHE A 53 0.72 -5.75 -0.38
N ILE A 54 1.30 -5.81 -1.59
CA ILE A 54 0.55 -5.62 -2.83
C ILE A 54 -0.55 -6.67 -3.01
N VAL A 55 -0.25 -7.94 -2.76
CA VAL A 55 -1.22 -9.04 -2.91
C VAL A 55 -2.36 -8.87 -1.91
N VAL A 56 -2.05 -8.50 -0.67
CA VAL A 56 -3.05 -8.23 0.36
C VAL A 56 -3.94 -7.05 -0.04
N SER A 57 -3.35 -5.93 -0.48
CA SER A 57 -4.10 -4.75 -0.93
C SER A 57 -5.03 -5.08 -2.11
N PHE A 58 -4.60 -5.89 -3.07
CA PHE A 58 -5.43 -6.33 -4.19
C PHE A 58 -6.68 -7.11 -3.72
N ILE A 59 -6.49 -8.06 -2.80
CA ILE A 59 -7.59 -8.86 -2.25
C ILE A 59 -8.58 -7.97 -1.49
N VAL A 60 -8.07 -6.99 -0.71
CA VAL A 60 -8.90 -6.03 0.01
C VAL A 60 -9.72 -5.20 -0.97
N ILE A 61 -9.10 -4.57 -1.97
CA ILE A 61 -9.78 -3.71 -2.97
C ILE A 61 -10.90 -4.50 -3.68
N ARG A 62 -10.64 -5.74 -4.10
CA ARG A 62 -11.69 -6.60 -4.69
C ARG A 62 -12.83 -6.87 -3.73
N ARG A 63 -12.57 -7.09 -2.45
CA ARG A 63 -13.63 -7.38 -1.46
C ARG A 63 -14.45 -6.16 -1.08
N ILE A 64 -13.85 -4.98 -0.98
CA ILE A 64 -14.55 -3.73 -0.62
C ILE A 64 -15.31 -3.11 -1.81
N SER A 65 -14.96 -3.50 -3.05
CA SER A 65 -15.60 -3.02 -4.29
C SER A 65 -17.14 -3.03 -4.31
N LYS A 66 -17.76 -3.91 -3.52
CA LYS A 66 -19.23 -4.01 -3.43
C LYS A 66 -19.90 -2.87 -2.65
N CYS A 67 -19.15 -2.22 -1.75
CA CYS A 67 -19.67 -1.15 -0.89
C CYS A 67 -19.03 0.23 -1.21
N THR A 68 -18.00 0.24 -2.05
CA THR A 68 -17.27 1.45 -2.44
C THR A 68 -17.90 2.11 -3.66
N LYS A 69 -17.96 3.45 -3.67
CA LYS A 69 -18.40 4.21 -4.85
C LYS A 69 -17.46 3.95 -6.03
N SER A 70 -18.01 3.84 -7.25
CA SER A 70 -17.26 3.55 -8.47
C SER A 70 -16.06 4.47 -8.70
N TRP A 71 -16.19 5.77 -8.39
CA TRP A 71 -15.10 6.74 -8.52
C TRP A 71 -13.93 6.45 -7.56
N ILE A 72 -14.23 6.16 -6.29
CA ILE A 72 -13.21 5.81 -5.27
C ILE A 72 -12.54 4.49 -5.65
N LEU A 73 -13.31 3.52 -6.12
CA LEU A 73 -12.79 2.23 -6.55
C LEU A 73 -11.79 2.38 -7.71
N ASN A 74 -12.09 3.25 -8.69
CA ASN A 74 -11.17 3.55 -9.80
C ASN A 74 -9.87 4.20 -9.29
N LEU A 75 -9.97 5.14 -8.36
CA LEU A 75 -8.80 5.77 -7.71
C LEU A 75 -7.94 4.74 -6.96
N MET A 76 -8.55 3.83 -6.21
CA MET A 76 -7.84 2.78 -5.49
C MET A 76 -7.08 1.84 -6.43
N TRP A 77 -7.71 1.43 -7.54
CA TRP A 77 -7.06 0.63 -8.57
C TRP A 77 -5.93 1.36 -9.29
N LEU A 78 -6.11 2.66 -9.56
CA LEU A 78 -5.08 3.49 -10.17
C LEU A 78 -3.86 3.58 -9.26
N SER A 79 -4.05 3.95 -7.99
CA SER A 79 -2.97 4.04 -7.02
C SER A 79 -2.30 2.68 -6.77
N TRP A 80 -3.06 1.59 -6.73
CA TRP A 80 -2.51 0.23 -6.60
C TRP A 80 -1.63 -0.14 -7.80
N SER A 81 -2.07 0.20 -9.01
CA SER A 81 -1.31 -0.07 -10.25
C SER A 81 -0.01 0.73 -10.28
N PHE A 82 -0.03 2.00 -9.87
CA PHE A 82 1.20 2.79 -9.73
C PHE A 82 2.17 2.17 -8.72
N LEU A 83 1.67 1.78 -7.54
CA LEU A 83 2.50 1.15 -6.50
C LEU A 83 3.16 -0.13 -7.03
N PHE A 84 2.40 -0.96 -7.74
CA PHE A 84 2.90 -2.17 -8.40
C PHE A 84 3.97 -1.89 -9.45
N LEU A 85 3.74 -0.90 -10.31
CA LEU A 85 4.70 -0.50 -11.34
C LEU A 85 6.02 -0.01 -10.72
N PHE A 86 5.96 0.82 -9.67
CA PHE A 86 7.18 1.31 -9.01
C PHE A 86 7.97 0.19 -8.31
N LEU A 87 7.30 -0.75 -7.63
CA LEU A 87 7.96 -1.92 -7.04
C LEU A 87 8.66 -2.79 -8.08
N ILE A 88 8.00 -3.05 -9.21
CA ILE A 88 8.61 -3.81 -10.32
C ILE A 88 9.79 -3.04 -10.91
N ASN A 89 9.65 -1.72 -11.08
CA ASN A 89 10.73 -0.89 -11.60
C ASN A 89 11.98 -0.95 -10.72
N GLU A 90 11.81 -0.96 -9.39
CA GLU A 90 12.93 -1.10 -8.43
C GLU A 90 13.66 -2.45 -8.59
N GLN A 91 12.94 -3.53 -8.86
CA GLN A 91 13.51 -4.87 -9.02
C GLN A 91 14.28 -5.05 -10.33
N ILE A 92 13.76 -4.49 -11.42
CA ILE A 92 14.32 -4.66 -12.76
C ILE A 92 15.37 -3.58 -13.05
N MET A 93 15.46 -2.51 -12.26
CA MET A 93 16.33 -1.35 -12.51
C MET A 93 16.11 -0.76 -13.91
N PHE A 94 14.86 -0.76 -14.39
CA PHE A 94 14.55 -0.33 -15.76
C PHE A 94 14.79 1.17 -15.96
N PHE A 95 14.62 1.94 -14.89
CA PHE A 95 14.92 3.37 -14.79
C PHE A 95 15.49 3.66 -13.40
N ASP A 96 16.51 4.53 -13.32
CA ASP A 96 17.02 5.15 -12.08
C ASP A 96 15.99 6.14 -11.53
N LEU A 97 14.82 5.63 -11.17
CA LEU A 97 13.79 6.37 -10.47
C LEU A 97 14.10 6.32 -8.98
N GLU A 98 14.18 7.51 -8.38
CA GLU A 98 14.33 7.63 -6.93
C GLU A 98 13.17 6.93 -6.22
N LYS A 99 13.51 6.08 -5.25
CA LYS A 99 12.56 5.30 -4.44
C LYS A 99 11.53 6.17 -3.73
N GLU A 100 11.79 7.46 -3.62
CA GLU A 100 10.89 8.46 -3.05
C GLU A 100 9.54 8.55 -3.77
N ILE A 101 9.51 8.21 -5.06
CA ILE A 101 8.28 8.31 -5.86
C ILE A 101 7.27 7.23 -5.46
N THR A 102 7.72 6.08 -4.93
CA THR A 102 6.87 4.99 -4.45
C THR A 102 6.08 5.37 -3.19
N TYR A 103 6.51 6.38 -2.44
CA TYR A 103 5.81 6.88 -1.25
C TYR A 103 4.45 7.52 -1.57
N ILE A 104 4.39 8.25 -2.69
CA ILE A 104 3.20 8.98 -3.12
C ILE A 104 2.01 8.03 -3.32
N PRO A 105 2.09 6.99 -4.17
CA PRO A 105 0.96 6.08 -4.36
C PRO A 105 0.60 5.31 -3.10
N ALA A 106 1.57 4.98 -2.23
CA ALA A 106 1.30 4.31 -0.95
C ALA A 106 0.46 5.20 -0.01
N LEU A 107 0.83 6.46 0.15
CA LEU A 107 0.08 7.44 0.96
C LEU A 107 -1.32 7.71 0.41
N ILE A 108 -1.46 7.81 -0.92
CA ILE A 108 -2.76 7.97 -1.56
C ILE A 108 -3.64 6.74 -1.28
N LEU A 109 -3.09 5.53 -1.37
CA LEU A 109 -3.83 4.29 -1.11
C LEU A 109 -4.33 4.21 0.34
N VAL A 110 -3.48 4.55 1.31
CA VAL A 110 -3.86 4.65 2.74
C VAL A 110 -5.01 5.65 2.92
N SER A 111 -4.86 6.83 2.33
CA SER A 111 -5.87 7.90 2.43
C SER A 111 -7.20 7.49 1.82
N LEU A 112 -7.18 6.80 0.68
CA LEU A 112 -8.39 6.26 0.03
C LEU A 112 -9.08 5.19 0.87
N HIS A 113 -8.34 4.28 1.52
CA HIS A 113 -8.93 3.30 2.43
C HIS A 113 -9.60 3.99 3.64
N ILE A 114 -8.94 4.98 4.26
CA ILE A 114 -9.53 5.74 5.37
C ILE A 114 -10.77 6.51 4.91
N TYR A 115 -10.72 7.11 3.72
CA TYR A 115 -11.87 7.82 3.14
C TYR A 115 -13.04 6.87 2.84
N ASN A 116 -12.76 5.66 2.36
CA ASN A 116 -13.76 4.62 2.12
C ASN A 116 -14.43 4.15 3.42
N VAL A 117 -13.67 3.99 4.51
CA VAL A 117 -14.21 3.69 5.85
C VAL A 117 -15.17 4.79 6.30
N LYS A 118 -14.77 6.07 6.17
CA LYS A 118 -15.60 7.20 6.57
C LYS A 118 -16.88 7.30 5.74
N SER A 119 -16.81 7.09 4.42
CA SER A 119 -17.99 7.05 3.56
C SER A 119 -18.93 5.87 3.88
N CYS A 120 -18.40 4.68 4.15
CA CYS A 120 -19.22 3.50 4.46
C CYS A 120 -19.90 3.62 5.84
N ASN A 121 -19.21 4.17 6.86
CA ASN A 121 -19.80 4.42 8.18
C ASN A 121 -21.02 5.34 8.09
N ASN A 122 -20.96 6.35 7.22
CA ASN A 122 -22.09 7.27 7.01
C ASN A 122 -23.29 6.62 6.29
N CYS A 123 -23.07 5.55 5.50
CA CYS A 123 -24.17 4.80 4.89
C CYS A 123 -24.89 3.91 5.91
N GLU A 124 -24.17 3.28 6.84
CA GLU A 124 -24.78 2.45 7.89
C GLU A 124 -25.64 3.29 8.87
N VAL A 125 -25.23 4.53 9.16
CA VAL A 125 -26.01 5.46 10.01
C VAL A 125 -27.30 5.94 9.31
N ASN A 126 -27.27 6.15 8.00
CA ASN A 126 -28.46 6.60 7.27
C ASN A 126 -29.49 5.49 7.01
N ASP A 127 -29.06 4.22 6.90
CA ASP A 127 -29.97 3.08 6.76
C ASP A 127 -30.56 2.59 8.10
N SER A 128 -30.03 3.05 9.24
CA SER A 128 -30.57 2.74 10.57
C SER A 128 -31.54 3.81 11.12
N ILE A 129 -31.79 4.89 10.35
CA ILE A 129 -32.75 5.96 10.66
C ILE A 129 -34.03 5.85 9.81
N LYS A 130 -34.16 4.80 8.96
CA LYS A 130 -35.34 4.60 8.12
C LYS A 130 -36.17 3.37 8.50
#